data_AF-A0A9R0DTP1-F1
#
_entry.id   AF-A0A9R0DTP1-F1
#
_cell.length_a   1.000
_cell.length_b   1.000
_cell.length_c   1.000
_cell.angle_alpha   90.00
_cell.angle_beta   90.00
_cell.angle_gamma   90.00
#
_symmetry.space_group_name_H-M   'P 1'
#
loop_
_entity.id
_entity.type
_entity.pdbx_description
1 polymer ?
#
loop_
_entity_poly.entity_id
_entity_poly.type
_entity_poly.pdbx_seq_one_letter_code
_entity_poly.pdbx_strand_id
1 'polypeptide(L)'
;MCKEKLVTPQVCSCFLPVDVEELMKPPVTLFYELESYADIISKYANSRDDKQLAGELITTSSSCHNYTYANTTEGKKLIAPCGALADAMFNDTFSMQINNTYLIGIRTGLLSEEDKKPYRNPPGDLNTVFQKYAKPINWENSPTMLDEDHPENNGFQNEAFIAWMMTDLYRKPVMRINHTGYYEQGLPPDKYMIRVRYAYPASRYSGRRKIIVSSLREWTNNVLLSFGIISLVLGLAIVAGTFYLRRRELVS
;
A
#
# COMPACT_ATOMS: atom_id res chain seq x y z
N MET A 1 3.71 -19.17 -13.63
CA MET A 1 3.66 -18.56 -12.28
C MET A 1 2.31 -18.87 -11.68
N CYS A 2 2.28 -19.71 -10.63
CA CYS A 2 1.12 -20.23 -9.89
C CYS A 2 -0.25 -19.94 -10.52
N LYS A 3 -0.47 -20.55 -11.67
CA LYS A 3 -1.71 -20.44 -12.43
C LYS A 3 -2.39 -21.79 -12.32
N GLU A 4 -3.33 -21.83 -11.38
CA GLU A 4 -4.32 -22.88 -11.15
C GLU A 4 -3.81 -24.28 -10.75
N LYS A 5 -4.61 -24.89 -9.87
CA LYS A 5 -4.46 -26.21 -9.23
C LYS A 5 -3.33 -26.30 -8.20
N LEU A 6 -3.64 -25.85 -6.99
CA LEU A 6 -3.11 -26.50 -5.80
C LEU A 6 -4.28 -27.09 -5.00
N VAL A 7 -4.40 -28.41 -5.07
CA VAL A 7 -5.37 -29.24 -4.32
C VAL A 7 -4.93 -29.41 -2.85
N THR A 8 -3.85 -28.74 -2.46
CA THR A 8 -3.26 -28.69 -1.10
C THR A 8 -2.64 -27.30 -0.87
N PRO A 9 -2.56 -26.76 0.35
CA PRO A 9 -2.08 -25.40 0.62
C PRO A 9 -0.55 -25.35 0.47
N GLN A 10 -0.05 -25.38 -0.76
CA GLN A 10 1.37 -25.15 -1.03
C GLN A 10 1.59 -23.64 -1.12
N VAL A 11 2.39 -23.09 -0.21
CA VAL A 11 2.78 -21.68 -0.22
C VAL A 11 3.55 -21.39 -1.50
N CYS A 12 2.90 -20.78 -2.48
CA CYS A 12 3.53 -20.40 -3.72
C CYS A 12 4.46 -19.21 -3.47
N SER A 13 5.76 -19.38 -3.75
CA SER A 13 6.73 -18.29 -3.68
C SER A 13 7.45 -18.10 -5.01
N CYS A 14 7.81 -16.87 -5.35
CA CYS A 14 8.77 -16.59 -6.41
C CYS A 14 9.87 -15.65 -5.91
N PHE A 15 10.99 -15.63 -6.62
CA PHE A 15 12.10 -14.73 -6.35
C PHE A 15 12.34 -13.89 -7.59
N LEU A 16 12.29 -12.57 -7.42
CA LEU A 16 12.45 -11.59 -8.48
C LEU A 16 13.79 -10.88 -8.29
N PRO A 17 14.70 -10.93 -9.29
CA PRO A 17 15.96 -10.21 -9.20
C PRO A 17 15.74 -8.70 -9.29
N VAL A 18 16.47 -7.95 -8.48
CA VAL A 18 16.52 -6.49 -8.49
C VAL A 18 17.99 -6.08 -8.53
N ASP A 19 18.39 -5.50 -9.65
CA ASP A 19 19.73 -4.94 -9.82
C ASP A 19 19.71 -3.48 -9.38
N VAL A 20 20.49 -3.15 -8.36
CA VAL A 20 20.66 -1.79 -7.88
C VAL A 20 21.96 -1.26 -8.46
N GLU A 21 21.88 -0.34 -9.41
CA GLU A 21 23.05 0.19 -10.12
C GLU A 21 23.79 1.28 -9.33
N GLU A 22 23.04 2.05 -8.54
CA GLU A 22 23.56 3.19 -7.76
C GLU A 22 23.05 3.14 -6.32
N LEU A 23 23.81 3.74 -5.38
CA LEU A 23 23.44 3.82 -3.98
C LEU A 23 22.07 4.51 -3.82
N MET A 24 21.07 3.75 -3.37
CA MET A 24 19.76 4.31 -3.05
C MET A 24 19.81 4.92 -1.65
N LYS A 25 19.82 6.25 -1.58
CA LYS A 25 19.90 6.97 -0.30
C LYS A 25 18.64 6.75 0.55
N PRO A 26 18.75 6.73 1.89
CA PRO A 26 17.60 6.66 2.77
C PRO A 26 16.62 7.81 2.55
N PRO A 27 15.31 7.59 2.80
CA PRO A 27 14.70 6.31 3.12
C PRO A 27 14.46 5.46 1.86
N VAL A 28 14.79 4.16 1.91
CA VAL A 28 14.51 3.19 0.85
C VAL A 28 13.30 2.33 1.24
N THR A 29 12.26 2.37 0.42
CA THR A 29 10.99 1.68 0.70
C THR A 29 10.61 0.76 -0.45
N LEU A 30 10.12 -0.42 -0.07
CA LEU A 30 9.51 -1.38 -0.97
C LEU A 30 8.01 -1.11 -1.05
N PHE A 31 7.47 -1.07 -2.26
CA PHE A 31 6.06 -0.84 -2.54
C PHE A 31 5.50 -1.92 -3.47
N TYR A 32 4.18 -2.08 -3.42
CA TYR A 32 3.44 -2.73 -4.50
C TYR A 32 2.47 -1.77 -5.17
N GLU A 33 2.14 -2.08 -6.43
CA GLU A 33 1.10 -1.41 -7.20
C GLU A 33 0.31 -2.45 -7.98
N LEU A 34 -1.01 -2.28 -8.01
CA LEU A 34 -1.91 -3.12 -8.80
C LEU A 34 -2.33 -2.31 -10.04
N GLU A 35 -1.97 -2.77 -11.24
CA GLU A 35 -2.31 -2.14 -12.52
C GLU A 35 -3.81 -1.78 -12.64
N SER A 36 -4.70 -2.67 -12.23
CA SER A 36 -6.16 -2.46 -12.25
C SER A 36 -6.72 -2.09 -10.87
N TYR A 37 -5.94 -1.39 -10.03
CA TYR A 37 -6.43 -0.93 -8.73
C TYR A 37 -7.61 0.03 -8.85
N ALA A 38 -7.60 0.90 -9.87
CA ALA A 38 -8.67 1.87 -10.11
C ALA A 38 -10.03 1.20 -10.28
N ASP A 39 -10.08 0.00 -10.88
CA ASP A 39 -11.32 -0.78 -11.05
C ASP A 39 -11.87 -1.27 -9.69
N ILE A 40 -10.97 -1.71 -8.80
CA ILE A 40 -11.33 -2.10 -7.42
C ILE A 40 -11.91 -0.90 -6.68
N ILE A 41 -11.25 0.26 -6.77
CA ILE A 41 -11.69 1.49 -6.10
C ILE A 41 -13.03 1.96 -6.66
N SER A 42 -13.19 2.05 -7.97
CA SER A 42 -14.46 2.47 -8.58
C SER A 42 -15.63 1.60 -8.13
N LYS A 43 -15.40 0.30 -7.93
CA LYS A 43 -16.44 -0.65 -7.51
C LYS A 43 -16.71 -0.65 -6.01
N TYR A 44 -15.69 -0.48 -5.17
CA TYR A 44 -15.78 -0.78 -3.73
C TYR A 44 -15.46 0.38 -2.80
N ALA A 45 -14.98 1.53 -3.29
CA ALA A 45 -14.56 2.65 -2.42
C ALA A 45 -15.60 3.04 -1.37
N ASN A 46 -16.88 3.02 -1.75
CA ASN A 46 -17.99 3.39 -0.85
C ASN A 46 -18.48 2.24 0.04
N SER A 47 -18.01 1.00 -0.19
CA SER A 47 -18.39 -0.17 0.60
C SER A 47 -17.44 -0.34 1.78
N ARG A 48 -17.60 0.55 2.78
CA ARG A 48 -16.87 0.60 4.05
C ARG A 48 -17.66 1.37 5.11
N ASP A 49 -17.37 1.20 6.39
CA ASP A 49 -17.94 1.99 7.50
C ASP A 49 -16.84 2.78 8.22
N ASP A 50 -16.83 4.10 8.02
CA ASP A 50 -15.81 4.99 8.59
C ASP A 50 -15.92 5.13 10.12
N LYS A 51 -17.12 4.95 10.71
CA LYS A 51 -17.27 4.93 12.18
C LYS A 51 -16.64 3.68 12.76
N GLN A 52 -16.86 2.54 12.09
CA GLN A 52 -16.24 1.29 12.49
C GLN A 52 -14.71 1.41 12.41
N LEU A 53 -14.18 1.96 11.31
CA LEU A 53 -12.73 2.20 11.13
C LEU A 53 -12.17 3.17 12.19
N ALA A 54 -12.98 4.09 12.71
CA ALA A 54 -12.66 4.97 13.83
C ALA A 54 -12.84 4.32 15.22
N GLY A 55 -13.11 3.02 15.30
CA GLY A 55 -13.20 2.26 16.55
C GLY A 55 -14.61 2.12 17.14
N GLU A 56 -15.64 2.64 16.46
CA GLU A 56 -17.04 2.56 16.91
C GLU A 56 -17.74 1.30 16.37
N LEU A 57 -17.54 0.14 17.02
CA LEU A 57 -17.94 -1.16 16.47
C LEU A 57 -19.45 -1.52 16.52
N ILE A 58 -20.32 -0.69 17.12
CA ILE A 58 -21.73 -1.04 17.38
C ILE A 58 -22.64 -0.69 16.17
N THR A 59 -22.09 -0.19 15.08
CA THR A 59 -22.87 0.29 13.93
C THR A 59 -23.19 -0.82 12.93
N THR A 60 -24.47 -1.09 12.72
CA THR A 60 -24.93 -1.72 11.48
C THR A 60 -24.85 -0.67 10.37
N SER A 61 -23.92 -0.83 9.43
CA SER A 61 -23.83 0.08 8.28
C SER A 61 -24.57 -0.45 7.06
N SER A 62 -25.36 0.42 6.43
CA SER A 62 -25.97 0.18 5.13
C SER A 62 -24.97 0.23 3.98
N SER A 63 -23.85 0.98 4.12
CA SER A 63 -22.82 1.10 3.07
C SER A 63 -22.08 -0.21 2.80
N CYS A 64 -21.99 -1.08 3.80
CA CYS A 64 -21.34 -2.38 3.69
C CYS A 64 -22.20 -3.42 2.94
N HIS A 65 -23.51 -3.19 2.76
CA HIS A 65 -24.43 -4.09 2.04
C HIS A 65 -24.27 -5.58 2.42
N ASN A 66 -23.89 -6.43 1.46
CA ASN A 66 -23.72 -7.87 1.64
C ASN A 66 -22.48 -8.23 2.50
N TYR A 67 -21.62 -7.26 2.79
CA TYR A 67 -20.40 -7.42 3.59
C TYR A 67 -20.59 -6.94 5.03
N THR A 68 -21.83 -6.72 5.48
CA THR A 68 -22.14 -6.36 6.88
C THR A 68 -22.14 -7.57 7.81
N TYR A 69 -22.47 -8.77 7.30
CA TYR A 69 -22.63 -9.97 8.11
C TYR A 69 -21.93 -11.18 7.49
N ALA A 70 -21.41 -12.07 8.35
CA ALA A 70 -20.93 -13.38 7.97
C ALA A 70 -21.71 -14.47 8.71
N ASN A 71 -21.97 -15.58 8.02
CA ASN A 71 -22.47 -16.80 8.65
C ASN A 71 -21.29 -17.55 9.25
N THR A 72 -21.28 -17.71 10.57
CA THR A 72 -20.26 -18.45 11.32
C THR A 72 -20.87 -19.71 11.95
N THR A 73 -20.04 -20.59 12.50
CA THR A 73 -20.49 -21.77 13.26
C THR A 73 -21.34 -21.40 14.48
N GLU A 74 -21.16 -20.20 15.02
CA GLU A 74 -21.90 -19.65 16.17
C GLU A 74 -23.12 -18.82 15.75
N GLY A 75 -23.44 -18.79 14.45
CA GLY A 75 -24.54 -18.03 13.88
C GLY A 75 -24.08 -16.79 13.09
N LYS A 76 -25.03 -15.91 12.80
CA LYS A 76 -24.81 -14.71 12.00
C LYS A 76 -24.15 -13.62 12.84
N LYS A 77 -22.89 -13.28 12.54
CA LYS A 77 -22.13 -12.22 13.23
C LYS A 77 -21.92 -11.01 12.33
N LEU A 78 -21.82 -9.83 12.94
CA LEU A 78 -21.37 -8.62 12.24
C LEU A 78 -19.90 -8.77 11.84
N ILE A 79 -19.54 -8.27 10.66
CA ILE A 79 -18.15 -8.26 10.19
C ILE A 79 -17.44 -7.01 10.70
N ALA A 80 -16.21 -7.16 11.18
CA ALA A 80 -15.31 -6.06 11.53
C ALA A 80 -13.90 -6.32 10.97
N PRO A 81 -13.39 -5.50 10.03
CA PRO A 81 -14.05 -4.37 9.37
C PRO A 81 -15.04 -4.82 8.29
N CYS A 82 -16.22 -4.19 8.18
CA CYS A 82 -17.20 -4.50 7.15
C CYS A 82 -16.88 -3.82 5.82
N GLY A 83 -17.46 -4.36 4.75
CA GLY A 83 -17.42 -3.74 3.43
C GLY A 83 -16.54 -4.47 2.41
N ALA A 84 -16.91 -4.32 1.13
CA ALA A 84 -16.22 -4.97 0.03
C ALA A 84 -14.77 -4.51 -0.11
N LEU A 85 -14.48 -3.24 0.24
CA LEU A 85 -13.12 -2.70 0.15
C LEU A 85 -12.18 -3.45 1.09
N ALA A 86 -12.58 -3.61 2.36
CA ALA A 86 -11.77 -4.33 3.34
C ALA A 86 -11.67 -5.83 3.01
N ASP A 87 -12.77 -6.46 2.58
CA ASP A 87 -12.78 -7.87 2.18
C ASP A 87 -11.84 -8.18 1.00
N ALA A 88 -11.68 -7.21 0.08
CA ALA A 88 -10.80 -7.32 -1.08
C ALA A 88 -9.30 -7.07 -0.78
N MET A 89 -8.91 -6.88 0.48
CA MET A 89 -7.54 -6.53 0.89
C MET A 89 -6.47 -7.43 0.26
N PHE A 90 -5.49 -6.78 -0.35
CA PHE A 90 -4.32 -7.46 -0.91
C PHE A 90 -3.43 -8.03 0.20
N ASN A 91 -3.05 -9.31 0.08
CA ASN A 91 -2.36 -10.04 1.14
C ASN A 91 -1.14 -10.87 0.66
N ASP A 92 -0.59 -10.61 -0.55
CA ASP A 92 0.74 -11.15 -0.85
C ASP A 92 1.76 -10.53 0.09
N THR A 93 2.78 -11.31 0.47
CA THR A 93 3.87 -10.82 1.33
C THR A 93 5.17 -10.74 0.58
N PHE A 94 5.99 -9.75 0.96
CA PHE A 94 7.26 -9.48 0.29
C PHE A 94 8.39 -9.41 1.32
N SER A 95 9.55 -9.88 0.90
CA SER A 95 10.80 -9.77 1.66
C SER A 95 11.95 -9.59 0.68
N MET A 96 12.99 -8.88 1.10
CA MET A 96 14.16 -8.60 0.27
C MET A 96 15.36 -9.34 0.87
N GLN A 97 16.19 -9.94 0.03
CA GLN A 97 17.36 -10.68 0.46
C GLN A 97 18.56 -10.43 -0.45
N ILE A 98 19.75 -10.63 0.10
CA ILE A 98 21.03 -10.66 -0.60
C ILE A 98 21.80 -11.89 -0.14
N ASN A 99 22.35 -12.67 -1.08
CA ASN A 99 23.08 -13.92 -0.76
C ASN A 99 22.35 -14.84 0.24
N ASN A 100 21.04 -15.02 0.05
CA ASN A 100 20.12 -15.79 0.93
C ASN A 100 19.94 -15.24 2.37
N THR A 101 20.44 -14.04 2.66
CA THR A 101 20.20 -13.34 3.93
C THR A 101 19.12 -12.28 3.73
N TYR A 102 18.04 -12.36 4.51
CA TYR A 102 16.97 -11.36 4.45
C TYR A 102 17.39 -10.04 5.09
N LEU A 103 17.04 -8.94 4.41
CA LEU A 103 17.19 -7.60 4.95
C LEU A 103 16.12 -7.37 6.02
N ILE A 104 16.47 -6.59 7.04
CA ILE A 104 15.52 -6.18 8.07
C ILE A 104 14.61 -5.09 7.48
N GLY A 105 13.33 -5.41 7.35
CA GLY A 105 12.30 -4.49 6.90
C GLY A 105 11.47 -3.95 8.07
N ILE A 106 11.30 -2.65 8.13
CA ILE A 106 10.45 -1.95 9.11
C ILE A 106 9.07 -1.77 8.49
N ARG A 107 8.02 -2.23 9.17
CA ARG A 107 6.61 -2.19 8.71
C ARG A 107 5.76 -1.11 9.37
N THR A 108 6.35 -0.34 10.27
CA THR A 108 5.74 0.78 10.99
C THR A 108 6.36 2.11 10.55
N GLY A 109 5.63 3.21 10.73
CA GLY A 109 6.08 4.54 10.30
C GLY A 109 6.22 4.67 8.78
N LEU A 110 5.42 3.92 8.02
CA LEU A 110 5.28 3.99 6.56
C LEU A 110 4.26 5.04 6.13
N LEU A 111 3.30 5.38 7.01
CA LEU A 111 2.26 6.39 6.78
C LEU A 111 2.41 7.60 7.71
N SER A 112 1.91 8.75 7.27
CA SER A 112 1.91 9.96 8.08
C SER A 112 0.89 9.86 9.23
N GLU A 113 1.09 10.64 10.30
CA GLU A 113 0.12 10.68 11.40
C GLU A 113 -1.25 11.22 10.96
N GLU A 114 -1.29 12.09 9.94
CA GLU A 114 -2.52 12.60 9.33
C GLU A 114 -3.32 11.47 8.67
N ASP A 115 -2.65 10.64 7.86
CA ASP A 115 -3.26 9.50 7.16
C ASP A 115 -3.81 8.46 8.14
N LYS A 116 -3.12 8.27 9.28
CA LYS A 116 -3.52 7.32 10.32
C LYS A 116 -4.62 7.85 11.23
N LYS A 117 -4.87 9.16 11.27
CA LYS A 117 -5.81 9.79 12.21
C LYS A 117 -7.25 9.24 12.15
N PRO A 118 -7.85 8.98 10.97
CA PRO A 118 -9.21 8.46 10.88
C PRO A 118 -9.38 7.03 11.37
N TYR A 119 -8.28 6.29 11.55
CA TYR A 119 -8.29 4.86 11.86
C TYR A 119 -7.90 4.64 13.31
N ARG A 120 -8.78 4.01 14.09
CA ARG A 120 -8.55 3.77 15.51
C ARG A 120 -9.05 2.40 15.89
N ASN A 121 -8.27 1.72 16.73
CA ASN A 121 -8.74 0.50 17.34
C ASN A 121 -9.85 0.80 18.35
N PRO A 122 -10.84 -0.10 18.48
CA PRO A 122 -11.82 0.00 19.53
C PRO A 122 -11.15 -0.02 20.92
N PRO A 123 -11.76 0.63 21.93
CA PRO A 123 -11.21 0.60 23.28
C PRO A 123 -11.27 -0.81 23.89
N GLY A 124 -10.25 -1.16 24.67
CA GLY A 124 -10.14 -2.43 25.38
C GLY A 124 -9.18 -3.43 24.70
N ASP A 125 -9.19 -4.67 25.19
CA ASP A 125 -8.39 -5.76 24.61
C ASP A 125 -8.94 -6.18 23.25
N LEU A 126 -8.12 -6.09 22.21
CA LEU A 126 -8.56 -6.33 20.83
C LEU A 126 -9.04 -7.75 20.61
N ASN A 127 -8.42 -8.75 21.24
CA ASN A 127 -8.82 -10.14 21.09
C ASN A 127 -10.25 -10.35 21.61
N THR A 128 -10.52 -9.86 22.82
CA THR A 128 -11.86 -9.92 23.44
C THR A 128 -12.90 -9.14 22.63
N VAL A 129 -12.52 -7.99 22.09
CA VAL A 129 -13.43 -7.15 21.31
C VAL A 129 -13.77 -7.81 19.97
N PHE A 130 -12.77 -8.21 19.19
CA PHE A 130 -12.97 -8.79 17.86
C PHE A 130 -13.56 -10.20 17.87
N GLN A 131 -13.46 -10.97 18.97
CA GLN A 131 -14.14 -12.27 19.12
C GLN A 131 -15.68 -12.18 18.96
N LYS A 132 -16.26 -11.01 19.26
CA LYS A 132 -17.70 -10.73 19.10
C LYS A 132 -18.11 -10.54 17.64
N TYR A 133 -17.14 -10.32 16.76
CA TYR A 133 -17.33 -10.03 15.34
C TYR A 133 -16.73 -11.16 14.50
N ALA A 134 -17.18 -11.24 13.25
CA ALA A 134 -16.48 -12.02 12.24
C ALA A 134 -15.40 -11.16 11.57
N LYS A 135 -14.29 -11.78 11.17
CA LYS A 135 -13.37 -11.18 10.20
C LYS A 135 -14.05 -11.11 8.81
N PRO A 136 -13.55 -10.29 7.87
CA PRO A 136 -13.97 -10.35 6.48
C PRO A 136 -13.84 -11.77 5.92
N ILE A 137 -14.73 -12.12 5.00
CA ILE A 137 -14.91 -13.48 4.49
C ILE A 137 -13.62 -13.99 3.86
N ASN A 138 -12.93 -13.12 3.15
CA ASN A 138 -11.75 -13.43 2.37
C ASN A 138 -10.43 -13.25 3.11
N TRP A 139 -10.46 -12.84 4.38
CA TRP A 139 -9.27 -12.72 5.21
C TRP A 139 -8.86 -14.10 5.73
N GLU A 140 -7.56 -14.35 5.81
CA GLU A 140 -7.02 -15.55 6.47
C GLU A 140 -6.94 -15.34 7.98
N ASN A 141 -6.41 -14.19 8.40
CA ASN A 141 -6.22 -13.82 9.80
C ASN A 141 -7.32 -12.88 10.30
N SER A 142 -7.49 -12.80 11.62
CA SER A 142 -8.31 -11.76 12.25
C SER A 142 -7.62 -10.40 12.16
N PRO A 143 -8.34 -9.29 12.35
CA PRO A 143 -7.72 -7.97 12.51
C PRO A 143 -6.63 -7.92 13.59
N THR A 144 -6.70 -8.80 14.59
CA THR A 144 -5.71 -8.86 15.69
C THR A 144 -4.40 -9.56 15.34
N MET A 145 -4.30 -10.17 14.16
CA MET A 145 -3.14 -10.95 13.70
C MET A 145 -2.70 -10.53 12.30
N LEU A 146 -2.71 -9.22 12.03
CA LEU A 146 -2.24 -8.64 10.77
C LEU A 146 -0.71 -8.44 10.76
N ASP A 147 -0.12 -8.21 11.94
CA ASP A 147 1.33 -8.13 12.14
C ASP A 147 1.72 -8.89 13.41
N GLU A 148 2.31 -10.08 13.24
CA GLU A 148 2.73 -10.94 14.36
C GLU A 148 3.94 -10.37 15.10
N ASP A 149 4.80 -9.62 14.39
CA ASP A 149 6.06 -9.11 14.92
C ASP A 149 5.84 -7.81 15.73
N HIS A 150 4.76 -7.08 15.46
CA HIS A 150 4.47 -5.77 16.05
C HIS A 150 3.02 -5.70 16.56
N PRO A 151 2.78 -6.03 17.85
CA PRO A 151 1.44 -5.99 18.45
C PRO A 151 0.73 -4.63 18.32
N GLU A 152 1.49 -3.54 18.33
CA GLU A 152 1.00 -2.17 18.15
C GLU A 152 0.53 -1.87 16.71
N ASN A 153 0.96 -2.66 15.74
CA ASN A 153 0.60 -2.55 14.32
C ASN A 153 -0.54 -3.51 13.94
N ASN A 154 -1.52 -3.72 14.83
CA ASN A 154 -2.67 -4.59 14.60
C ASN A 154 -4.01 -3.84 14.68
N GLY A 155 -5.06 -4.55 14.29
CA GLY A 155 -6.43 -4.04 14.19
C GLY A 155 -6.60 -3.05 13.06
N PHE A 156 -7.43 -2.04 13.26
CA PHE A 156 -7.66 -0.98 12.28
C PHE A 156 -6.49 0.01 12.18
N GLN A 157 -5.53 -0.08 13.11
CA GLN A 157 -4.33 0.75 13.08
C GLN A 157 -3.14 0.11 12.35
N ASN A 158 -3.30 -1.11 11.81
CA ASN A 158 -2.29 -1.73 10.98
C ASN A 158 -2.00 -0.87 9.74
N GLU A 159 -0.76 -0.44 9.54
CA GLU A 159 -0.43 0.52 8.47
C GLU A 159 -0.62 -0.07 7.06
N ALA A 160 -0.45 -1.38 6.86
CA ALA A 160 -0.72 -2.02 5.57
C ALA A 160 -2.24 -2.04 5.27
N PHE A 161 -3.07 -2.26 6.29
CA PHE A 161 -4.52 -2.14 6.20
C PHE A 161 -4.96 -0.70 5.92
N ILE A 162 -4.42 0.28 6.65
CA ILE A 162 -4.72 1.71 6.40
C ILE A 162 -4.32 2.08 4.96
N ALA A 163 -3.10 1.74 4.54
CA ALA A 163 -2.64 1.99 3.18
C ALA A 163 -3.56 1.37 2.13
N TRP A 164 -4.15 0.20 2.41
CA TRP A 164 -5.16 -0.42 1.56
C TRP A 164 -6.48 0.37 1.52
N MET A 165 -6.98 0.81 2.68
CA MET A 165 -8.24 1.55 2.80
C MET A 165 -8.17 2.98 2.24
N MET A 166 -6.97 3.56 2.14
CA MET A 166 -6.70 4.81 1.43
C MET A 166 -6.84 4.60 -0.09
N THR A 167 -7.95 5.07 -0.64
CA THR A 167 -8.30 4.87 -2.06
C THR A 167 -7.53 5.77 -3.02
N ASP A 168 -6.93 6.84 -2.51
CA ASP A 168 -6.06 7.78 -3.22
C ASP A 168 -4.58 7.33 -3.25
N LEU A 169 -4.20 6.38 -2.41
CA LEU A 169 -2.85 5.82 -2.36
C LEU A 169 -2.70 4.63 -3.34
N TYR A 170 -2.31 4.93 -4.59
CA TYR A 170 -2.10 3.93 -5.64
C TYR A 170 -0.92 3.00 -5.38
N ARG A 171 0.20 3.56 -4.90
CA ARG A 171 1.42 2.83 -4.61
C ARG A 171 1.49 2.59 -3.10
N LYS A 172 1.33 1.35 -2.68
CA LYS A 172 1.15 1.00 -1.27
C LYS A 172 2.47 0.53 -0.66
N PRO A 173 2.94 1.15 0.44
CA PRO A 173 4.20 0.77 1.07
C PRO A 173 4.07 -0.60 1.74
N VAL A 174 5.13 -1.40 1.63
CA VAL A 174 5.22 -2.73 2.27
C VAL A 174 6.14 -2.68 3.47
N MET A 175 7.35 -2.17 3.27
CA MET A 175 8.38 -2.06 4.30
C MET A 175 9.44 -1.04 3.90
N ARG A 176 10.02 -0.37 4.87
CA ARG A 176 11.22 0.44 4.73
C ARG A 176 12.44 -0.38 5.11
N ILE A 177 13.51 -0.30 4.34
CA ILE A 177 14.77 -0.96 4.70
C ILE A 177 15.31 -0.33 5.98
N ASN A 178 15.73 -1.16 6.93
CA ASN A 178 16.37 -0.70 8.14
C ASN A 178 17.78 -0.18 7.81
N HIS A 179 17.99 1.13 7.98
CA HIS A 179 19.25 1.80 7.69
C HIS A 179 20.16 1.84 8.92
N THR A 180 20.56 0.65 9.38
CA THR A 180 21.52 0.47 10.47
C THR A 180 22.65 -0.46 10.01
N GLY A 181 23.83 -0.33 10.62
CA GLY A 181 25.01 -1.13 10.27
C GLY A 181 25.38 -0.97 8.80
N TYR A 182 25.45 -2.09 8.06
CA TYR A 182 25.86 -2.09 6.65
C TYR A 182 25.00 -1.19 5.74
N TYR A 183 23.71 -0.99 6.09
CA TYR A 183 22.78 -0.19 5.29
C TYR A 183 22.60 1.25 5.79
N GLU A 184 23.48 1.74 6.67
CA GLU A 184 23.40 3.09 7.26
C GLU A 184 23.36 4.20 6.20
N GLN A 185 24.17 4.07 5.14
CA GLN A 185 24.22 5.05 4.05
C GLN A 185 23.14 4.86 2.98
N GLY A 186 22.31 3.82 3.07
CA GLY A 186 21.33 3.45 2.06
C GLY A 186 21.41 1.98 1.63
N LEU A 187 20.78 1.69 0.50
CA LEU A 187 20.89 0.38 -0.16
C LEU A 187 21.99 0.46 -1.23
N PRO A 188 23.17 -0.17 -1.01
CA PRO A 188 24.30 -0.07 -1.94
C PRO A 188 24.04 -0.82 -3.26
N PRO A 189 24.79 -0.49 -4.32
CA PRO A 189 24.72 -1.22 -5.59
C PRO A 189 25.04 -2.70 -5.41
N ASP A 190 24.07 -3.54 -5.73
CA ASP A 190 24.21 -5.00 -5.69
C ASP A 190 23.00 -5.68 -6.35
N LYS A 191 23.08 -7.01 -6.48
CA LYS A 191 22.00 -7.87 -6.98
C LYS A 191 21.21 -8.44 -5.81
N TYR A 192 20.09 -7.81 -5.56
CA TYR A 192 19.13 -8.25 -4.55
C TYR A 192 18.09 -9.19 -5.16
N MET A 193 17.42 -9.93 -4.29
CA MET A 193 16.27 -10.75 -4.66
C MET A 193 15.08 -10.36 -3.80
N ILE A 194 13.93 -10.11 -4.42
CA ILE A 194 12.66 -9.96 -3.71
C ILE A 194 11.94 -11.29 -3.74
N ARG A 195 11.70 -11.86 -2.57
CA ARG A 195 10.83 -13.01 -2.40
C ARG A 195 9.39 -12.53 -2.25
N VAL A 196 8.54 -13.00 -3.16
CA VAL A 196 7.08 -12.81 -3.12
C VAL A 196 6.46 -14.11 -2.65
N ARG A 197 5.61 -14.07 -1.62
CA ARG A 197 4.71 -15.18 -1.28
C ARG A 197 3.31 -14.82 -1.74
N TYR A 198 2.77 -15.62 -2.64
CA TYR A 198 1.46 -15.41 -3.23
C TYR A 198 0.38 -15.97 -2.29
N ALA A 199 -0.44 -15.08 -1.75
CA ALA A 199 -1.65 -15.40 -0.99
C ALA A 199 -2.90 -14.78 -1.62
N TYR A 200 -2.73 -13.75 -2.46
CA TYR A 200 -3.83 -13.07 -3.12
C TYR A 200 -4.25 -13.83 -4.38
N PRO A 201 -5.48 -14.40 -4.42
CA PRO A 201 -5.88 -15.33 -5.46
C PRO A 201 -6.06 -14.64 -6.81
N ALA A 202 -5.58 -15.29 -7.87
CA ALA A 202 -5.70 -14.79 -9.24
C ALA A 202 -7.16 -14.65 -9.71
N SER A 203 -8.10 -15.40 -9.10
CA SER A 203 -9.53 -15.28 -9.40
C SER A 203 -10.14 -13.94 -8.96
N ARG A 204 -9.55 -13.26 -7.98
CA ARG A 204 -10.00 -11.93 -7.52
C ARG A 204 -9.34 -10.79 -8.28
N TYR A 205 -8.18 -11.04 -8.88
CA TYR A 205 -7.41 -10.02 -9.61
C TYR A 205 -6.55 -10.63 -10.70
N SER A 206 -6.90 -10.31 -11.94
CA SER A 206 -6.23 -10.76 -13.15
C SER A 206 -5.23 -9.74 -13.72
N GLY A 207 -5.14 -8.54 -13.14
CA GLY A 207 -4.20 -7.51 -13.58
C GLY A 207 -2.75 -7.79 -13.19
N ARG A 208 -1.81 -6.98 -13.68
CA ARG A 208 -0.40 -7.12 -13.28
C ARG A 208 -0.18 -6.55 -11.88
N ARG A 209 0.74 -7.18 -11.15
CA ARG A 209 1.24 -6.74 -9.84
C ARG A 209 2.65 -6.22 -10.06
N LYS A 210 2.89 -4.97 -9.72
CA LYS A 210 4.22 -4.34 -9.81
C LYS A 210 4.81 -4.26 -8.42
N ILE A 211 6.13 -4.41 -8.36
CA ILE A 211 6.92 -4.23 -7.15
C ILE A 211 7.91 -3.12 -7.46
N ILE A 212 7.96 -2.11 -6.59
CA ILE A 212 8.79 -0.93 -6.78
C ILE A 212 9.66 -0.77 -5.53
N VAL A 213 10.98 -0.70 -5.72
CA VAL A 213 11.90 -0.25 -4.67
C VAL A 213 12.28 1.18 -5.00
N SER A 214 12.05 2.09 -4.07
CA SER A 214 12.29 3.52 -4.31
C SER A 214 12.88 4.19 -3.09
N SER A 215 13.90 5.00 -3.31
CA SER A 215 14.29 6.05 -2.36
C SER A 215 13.37 7.25 -2.58
N LEU A 216 12.83 7.87 -1.52
CA LEU A 216 11.82 8.96 -1.57
C LEU A 216 12.19 10.26 -2.33
N ARG A 217 13.14 10.22 -3.28
CA ARG A 217 13.44 11.29 -4.24
C ARG A 217 12.39 11.49 -5.35
N GLU A 218 11.42 10.58 -5.54
CA GLU A 218 10.47 10.72 -6.66
C GLU A 218 9.54 11.95 -6.57
N TRP A 219 9.01 12.28 -5.39
CA TRP A 219 8.14 13.46 -5.25
C TRP A 219 8.92 14.76 -5.48
N THR A 220 10.10 14.88 -4.87
CA THR A 220 10.97 16.05 -5.07
C THR A 220 11.43 16.15 -6.52
N ASN A 221 11.79 15.04 -7.17
CA ASN A 221 12.18 15.03 -8.57
C ASN A 221 11.03 15.41 -9.52
N ASN A 222 9.80 14.93 -9.30
CA ASN A 222 8.65 15.26 -10.14
C ASN A 222 8.22 16.73 -9.98
N VAL A 223 8.27 17.25 -8.75
CA VAL A 223 8.02 18.67 -8.46
C VAL A 223 9.09 19.54 -9.12
N LEU A 224 10.37 19.20 -8.96
CA LEU A 224 11.48 19.92 -9.59
C LEU A 224 11.42 19.86 -11.12
N LEU A 225 11.07 18.71 -11.69
CA LEU A 225 10.87 18.55 -13.14
C LEU A 225 9.72 19.42 -13.65
N SER A 226 8.59 19.43 -12.94
CA SER A 226 7.43 20.25 -13.28
C SER A 226 7.78 21.75 -13.24
N PHE A 227 8.47 22.21 -12.19
CA PHE A 227 8.98 23.58 -12.11
C PHE A 227 9.98 23.92 -13.21
N GLY A 228 10.86 22.97 -13.57
CA GLY A 228 11.79 23.11 -14.68
C GLY A 228 11.07 23.32 -16.02
N ILE A 229 10.05 22.52 -16.30
CA ILE A 229 9.23 22.64 -17.53
C ILE A 229 8.51 23.99 -17.57
N ILE A 230 7.85 24.39 -16.47
CA ILE A 230 7.15 25.68 -16.38
C ILE A 230 8.12 26.85 -16.62
N SER A 231 9.31 26.79 -16.02
CA SER A 231 10.32 27.84 -16.16
C SER A 231 10.83 27.96 -17.60
N LEU A 232 11.03 26.83 -18.29
CA LEU A 232 11.43 26.81 -19.71
C LEU A 232 10.35 27.42 -20.62
N VAL A 233 9.08 27.08 -20.39
CA VAL A 233 7.96 27.61 -21.18
C VAL A 233 7.83 29.12 -20.97
N LEU A 234 7.91 29.61 -19.74
CA LEU A 234 7.90 31.05 -19.43
C LEU A 234 9.08 31.79 -20.09
N GLY A 235 10.29 31.20 -20.05
CA GLY A 235 11.47 31.77 -20.70
C GLY A 235 11.30 31.91 -22.22
N LEU A 236 10.80 30.88 -22.90
CA LEU A 236 10.53 30.91 -24.34
C LEU A 236 9.46 31.94 -24.71
N ALA A 237 8.40 32.08 -23.91
CA ALA A 237 7.36 33.08 -24.12
C ALA A 237 7.90 34.52 -24.03
N ILE A 238 8.79 34.79 -23.07
CA ILE A 238 9.46 36.09 -22.92
C ILE A 238 10.33 36.38 -24.16
N VAL A 239 11.17 35.43 -24.58
CA VAL A 239 12.02 35.60 -25.78
C VAL A 239 11.17 35.88 -27.02
N ALA A 240 10.12 35.09 -27.26
CA ALA A 240 9.20 35.31 -28.38
C ALA A 240 8.51 36.69 -28.31
N GLY A 241 8.08 37.11 -27.11
CA GLY A 241 7.49 38.43 -26.88
C GLY A 241 8.46 39.57 -27.18
N THR A 242 9.70 39.49 -26.71
CA THR A 242 10.74 40.50 -27.01
C THR A 242 11.08 40.55 -28.50
N PHE A 243 11.16 39.40 -29.18
CA PHE A 243 11.40 39.35 -30.62
C PHE A 243 10.23 39.98 -31.41
N TYR A 244 9.00 39.69 -30.99
CA TYR A 244 7.80 40.28 -31.60
C TYR A 244 7.76 41.82 -31.42
N LEU A 245 8.02 42.31 -30.21
CA LEU A 245 8.06 43.75 -29.92
C LEU A 245 9.16 44.45 -30.73
N ARG A 246 10.37 43.89 -30.76
CA ARG A 246 11.50 44.44 -31.52
C ARG A 246 11.23 44.45 -33.03
N ARG A 247 10.59 43.40 -33.56
CA ARG A 247 10.18 43.37 -34.97
C ARG A 247 9.15 44.45 -35.28
N ARG A 248 8.23 44.73 -34.34
CA ARG A 248 7.21 45.78 -34.51
C ARG A 248 7.84 47.17 -34.55
N GLU A 249 8.84 47.45 -33.71
CA GLU A 249 9.60 48.71 -33.73
C GLU A 249 10.39 48.90 -35.03
N LEU A 250 10.93 47.84 -35.63
CA LEU A 250 11.66 47.92 -36.91
C LEU A 250 10.75 48.15 -38.12
N VAL A 251 9.44 47.96 -37.98
CA VAL A 251 8.46 48.08 -39.07
C VAL A 251 7.63 49.37 -38.94
N SER A 252 7.73 50.11 -37.82
CA SER A 252 7.15 51.45 -37.64
C SER A 252 8.15 52.55 -37.97
#